data_AF-Q02X02-F1
#
_entry.id   AF-Q02X02-F1
#
_cell.length_a   1.000
_cell.length_b   1.000
_cell.length_c   1.000
_cell.angle_alpha   90.00
_cell.angle_beta   90.00
_cell.angle_gamma   90.00
#
_symmetry.space_group_name_H-M   'P 1'
#
loop_
_entity.id
_entity.type
_entity.pdbx_description
1 polymer ?
#
loop_
_entity_poly.entity_id
_entity_poly.type
_entity_poly.pdbx_seq_one_letter_code
_entity_poly.pdbx_strand_id
1 'polypeptide(L)'
;MKKPLIILDGFLILLIMILGLTLLHNIQEQSKESSISNTAGSQQNSIENKKEIKKVGLKINTKEVKKGNFLTLSGLWKNRQSKSIVVSGPSATFGDIQYELVLEGVTPENELPYLKLIGEGKDSGKFLGVYPQGSAIPVRLANGRIDYAGQYDPTDKKKDRIILFDDYLSAQDILGQVLYRELEEIL
;
A
#
# COMPACT_ATOMS: atom_id res chain seq x y z
N MET A 1 34.84 -41.13 -10.66
CA MET A 1 33.60 -40.57 -11.24
C MET A 1 33.39 -39.18 -10.67
N LYS A 2 33.72 -38.11 -11.41
CA LYS A 2 33.55 -36.70 -10.98
C LYS A 2 33.41 -35.79 -12.20
N LYS A 3 32.25 -35.75 -12.88
CA LYS A 3 31.85 -34.64 -13.77
C LYS A 3 30.32 -34.59 -13.91
N PRO A 4 29.63 -33.85 -13.02
CA PRO A 4 28.41 -33.17 -13.46
C PRO A 4 28.36 -31.66 -13.11
N LEU A 5 29.36 -31.09 -12.44
CA LEU A 5 29.30 -29.68 -12.02
C LEU A 5 29.59 -28.65 -13.12
N ILE A 6 30.34 -29.00 -14.18
CA ILE A 6 30.82 -28.02 -15.19
C ILE A 6 29.68 -27.58 -16.15
N ILE A 7 28.62 -28.38 -16.32
CA ILE A 7 27.53 -28.06 -17.24
C ILE A 7 26.53 -27.08 -16.60
N LEU A 8 26.39 -27.10 -15.27
CA LEU A 8 25.43 -26.27 -14.54
C LEU A 8 25.86 -24.79 -14.52
N ASP A 9 27.16 -24.53 -14.35
CA ASP A 9 27.70 -23.15 -14.37
C ASP A 9 27.60 -22.50 -15.75
N GLY A 10 27.76 -23.26 -16.84
CA GLY A 10 27.62 -22.73 -18.20
C GLY A 10 26.18 -22.29 -18.51
N PHE A 11 25.19 -22.99 -17.98
CA PHE A 11 23.78 -22.65 -18.17
C PHE A 11 23.38 -21.39 -17.37
N LEU A 12 23.95 -21.22 -16.18
CA LEU A 12 23.73 -20.05 -15.35
C LEU A 12 24.26 -18.77 -16.01
N ILE A 13 25.46 -18.83 -16.60
CA ILE A 13 26.06 -17.70 -17.32
C ILE A 13 25.23 -17.34 -18.57
N LEU A 14 24.70 -18.33 -19.28
CA LEU A 14 23.83 -18.11 -20.44
C LEU A 14 22.52 -17.40 -20.05
N LEU A 15 21.91 -17.78 -18.93
CA LEU A 15 20.69 -17.15 -18.40
C LEU A 15 20.92 -15.69 -18.01
N ILE A 16 22.06 -15.38 -17.37
CA ILE A 16 22.41 -14.00 -16.98
C ILE A 16 22.63 -13.13 -18.23
N MET A 17 23.25 -13.67 -19.28
CA MET A 17 23.46 -12.93 -20.55
C MET A 17 22.14 -12.64 -21.28
N ILE A 18 21.21 -13.59 -21.32
CA ILE A 18 19.88 -13.39 -21.92
C ILE A 18 19.09 -12.32 -21.16
N LEU A 19 19.13 -12.36 -19.82
CA LEU A 19 18.44 -11.39 -18.98
C LEU A 19 19.05 -9.97 -19.11
N GLY A 20 20.37 -9.87 -19.26
CA GLY A 20 21.04 -8.61 -19.56
C GLY A 20 20.62 -8.02 -20.92
N LEU A 21 20.55 -8.86 -21.96
CA LEU A 21 20.14 -8.43 -23.31
C LEU A 21 18.69 -7.94 -23.40
N THR A 22 17.75 -8.52 -22.63
CA THR A 22 16.35 -8.05 -22.60
C THR A 22 16.20 -6.73 -21.86
N LEU A 23 16.94 -6.51 -20.77
CA LEU A 23 16.96 -5.24 -20.04
C LEU A 23 17.52 -4.09 -20.90
N LEU A 24 18.59 -4.35 -21.66
CA LEU A 24 19.18 -3.35 -22.56
C LEU A 24 18.28 -2.97 -23.74
N HIS A 25 17.54 -3.93 -24.33
CA HIS A 25 16.59 -3.62 -25.40
C HIS A 25 15.41 -2.76 -24.91
N ASN A 26 14.89 -3.03 -23.71
CA ASN A 26 13.76 -2.28 -23.15
C ASN A 26 14.13 -0.81 -22.85
N ILE A 27 15.36 -0.56 -22.42
CA ILE A 27 15.89 0.80 -22.18
C ILE A 27 16.10 1.55 -23.51
N GLN A 28 16.48 0.85 -24.57
CA GLN A 28 16.75 1.47 -25.87
C GLN A 28 15.46 1.84 -26.63
N GLU A 29 14.37 1.08 -26.46
CA GLU A 29 13.06 1.42 -27.04
C GLU A 29 12.43 2.66 -26.39
N GLN A 30 12.62 2.85 -25.09
CA GLN A 30 12.16 4.06 -24.40
C GLN A 30 12.85 5.36 -24.85
N SER A 31 14.06 5.25 -25.42
CA SER A 31 14.83 6.41 -25.90
C SER A 31 14.47 6.88 -27.32
N LYS A 32 13.65 6.12 -28.07
CA LYS A 32 13.33 6.41 -29.47
C LYS A 32 12.01 7.15 -29.70
N GLU A 33 11.18 7.37 -28.68
CA GLU A 33 9.88 8.04 -28.83
C GLU A 33 9.84 9.53 -28.46
N SER A 34 10.99 10.18 -28.21
CA SER A 34 11.00 11.64 -27.95
C SER A 34 11.84 12.42 -28.95
N SER A 35 11.45 12.36 -30.22
CA SER A 35 11.93 13.33 -31.21
C SER A 35 10.90 13.58 -32.29
N ILE A 36 9.98 14.51 -32.03
CA ILE A 36 9.39 15.35 -33.08
C ILE A 36 9.61 16.81 -32.67
N SER A 37 10.60 17.40 -33.33
CA SER A 37 10.84 18.83 -33.41
C SER A 37 9.68 19.51 -34.15
N ASN A 38 9.30 20.71 -33.72
CA ASN A 38 9.09 21.82 -34.64
C ASN A 38 9.35 23.16 -33.94
N THR A 39 10.38 23.84 -34.42
CA THR A 39 10.78 25.21 -34.12
C THR A 39 10.02 26.17 -35.04
N ALA A 40 9.39 27.22 -34.50
CA ALA A 40 9.57 28.63 -34.91
C ALA A 40 8.37 29.52 -34.49
N GLY A 41 8.67 30.57 -33.71
CA GLY A 41 8.07 31.89 -33.92
C GLY A 41 6.97 32.36 -32.96
N SER A 42 7.34 33.40 -32.19
CA SER A 42 6.50 34.51 -31.73
C SER A 42 5.91 34.45 -30.32
N GLN A 43 5.94 35.64 -29.71
CA GLN A 43 5.79 35.98 -28.32
C GLN A 43 4.42 35.67 -27.69
N GLN A 44 4.45 35.65 -26.37
CA GLN A 44 3.48 36.25 -25.44
C GLN A 44 2.55 35.30 -24.67
N ASN A 45 2.82 35.26 -23.36
CA ASN A 45 1.91 34.97 -22.25
C ASN A 45 1.22 33.59 -22.23
N SER A 46 1.99 32.55 -21.89
CA SER A 46 1.39 31.36 -21.28
C SER A 46 1.22 31.61 -19.77
N ILE A 47 0.03 32.06 -19.39
CA ILE A 47 -0.51 31.78 -18.06
C ILE A 47 -0.42 30.27 -17.90
N GLU A 48 0.47 29.80 -17.02
CA GLU A 48 0.49 28.41 -16.58
C GLU A 48 -0.84 28.14 -15.88
N ASN A 49 -1.85 27.75 -16.65
CA ASN A 49 -2.91 26.90 -16.15
C ASN A 49 -2.27 25.55 -15.82
N LYS A 50 -1.60 25.50 -14.66
CA LYS A 50 -1.29 24.27 -13.96
C LYS A 50 -2.63 23.65 -13.64
N LYS A 51 -3.14 22.88 -14.60
CA LYS A 51 -4.30 22.01 -14.42
C LYS A 51 -3.86 21.07 -13.32
N GLU A 52 -4.26 21.39 -12.09
CA GLU A 52 -4.10 20.55 -10.94
C GLU A 52 -4.83 19.26 -11.31
N ILE A 53 -4.07 18.26 -11.76
CA ILE A 53 -4.56 16.90 -11.89
C ILE A 53 -4.88 16.54 -10.46
N LYS A 54 -6.15 16.73 -10.05
CA LYS A 54 -6.68 16.10 -8.86
C LYS A 54 -6.42 14.63 -9.08
N LYS A 55 -5.34 14.11 -8.48
CA LYS A 55 -5.17 12.67 -8.28
C LYS A 55 -6.43 12.28 -7.51
N VAL A 56 -7.42 11.77 -8.23
CA VAL A 56 -8.56 11.09 -7.62
C VAL A 56 -7.93 9.82 -7.08
N GLY A 57 -7.39 9.94 -5.86
CA GLY A 57 -6.71 8.83 -5.22
C GLY A 57 -7.65 7.64 -5.12
N LEU A 58 -7.11 6.44 -5.28
CA LEU A 58 -7.82 5.18 -5.16
C LEU A 58 -8.50 5.11 -3.77
N LYS A 59 -9.80 5.40 -3.70
CA LYS A 59 -10.55 5.36 -2.44
C LYS A 59 -10.70 3.92 -1.96
N ILE A 60 -10.58 3.69 -0.65
CA ILE A 60 -10.93 2.40 -0.04
C ILE A 60 -12.38 2.05 -0.40
N ASN A 61 -12.59 0.85 -0.96
CA ASN A 61 -13.91 0.28 -1.16
C ASN A 61 -14.13 -0.87 -0.17
N THR A 62 -14.77 -0.57 0.95
CA THR A 62 -15.01 -1.56 2.01
C THR A 62 -15.90 -2.72 1.56
N LYS A 63 -16.77 -2.53 0.55
CA LYS A 63 -17.59 -3.61 0.00
C LYS A 63 -16.75 -4.66 -0.73
N GLU A 64 -15.68 -4.23 -1.40
CA GLU A 64 -14.75 -5.13 -2.08
C GLU A 64 -13.81 -5.82 -1.08
N VAL A 65 -13.33 -5.08 -0.08
CA VAL A 65 -12.51 -5.63 1.01
C VAL A 65 -13.25 -6.75 1.75
N LYS A 66 -14.55 -6.57 2.05
CA LYS A 66 -15.41 -7.59 2.67
C LYS A 66 -15.59 -8.86 1.82
N LYS A 67 -15.28 -8.81 0.52
CA LYS A 67 -15.30 -9.98 -0.39
C LYS A 67 -13.91 -10.61 -0.59
N GLY A 68 -12.89 -10.12 0.13
CA GLY A 68 -11.50 -10.55 -0.05
C GLY A 68 -10.77 -9.86 -1.21
N ASN A 69 -11.38 -8.84 -1.84
CA ASN A 69 -10.72 -8.05 -2.87
C ASN A 69 -10.04 -6.83 -2.24
N PHE A 70 -8.73 -6.94 -2.04
CA PHE A 70 -7.93 -5.92 -1.35
C PHE A 70 -7.25 -4.92 -2.29
N LEU A 71 -7.56 -4.93 -3.60
CA LEU A 71 -6.93 -4.04 -4.58
C LEU A 71 -7.05 -2.56 -4.21
N THR A 72 -8.19 -2.15 -3.61
CA THR A 72 -8.40 -0.76 -3.18
C THR A 72 -7.56 -0.34 -1.97
N LEU A 73 -6.84 -1.26 -1.34
CA LEU A 73 -5.86 -1.00 -0.28
C LEU A 73 -4.44 -0.83 -0.82
N SER A 74 -4.19 -1.15 -2.10
CA SER A 74 -2.83 -1.19 -2.65
C SER A 74 -2.13 0.17 -2.57
N GLY A 75 -0.84 0.12 -2.26
CA GLY A 75 -0.02 1.31 -2.10
C GLY A 75 0.91 1.26 -0.89
N LEU A 76 1.71 2.32 -0.78
CA LEU A 76 2.58 2.57 0.35
C LEU A 76 1.83 3.39 1.39
N TRP A 77 1.68 2.83 2.58
CA TRP A 77 1.07 3.46 3.73
C TRP A 77 2.15 3.82 4.74
N LYS A 78 2.16 5.07 5.22
CA LYS A 78 3.13 5.53 6.22
C LYS A 78 2.50 6.38 7.30
N ASN A 79 3.19 6.43 8.43
CA ASN A 79 2.90 7.36 9.50
C ASN A 79 4.07 8.32 9.74
N ARG A 80 3.87 9.30 10.62
CA ARG A 80 4.90 10.30 10.97
C ARG A 80 6.10 9.72 11.72
N GLN A 81 5.99 8.51 12.23
CA GLN A 81 7.03 7.79 12.98
C GLN A 81 7.81 6.82 12.07
N SER A 82 7.73 7.01 10.76
CA SER A 82 8.41 6.18 9.75
C SER A 82 8.01 4.71 9.74
N LYS A 83 6.91 4.32 10.40
CA LYS A 83 6.30 3.01 10.17
C LYS A 83 5.70 3.01 8.77
N SER A 84 5.88 1.90 8.08
CA SER A 84 5.37 1.73 6.73
C SER A 84 4.79 0.34 6.52
N ILE A 85 3.72 0.26 5.76
CA ILE A 85 3.16 -0.99 5.24
C ILE A 85 3.00 -0.80 3.73
N VAL A 86 3.50 -1.75 2.94
CA VAL A 86 3.20 -1.85 1.51
C VAL A 86 2.11 -2.87 1.34
N VAL A 87 0.97 -2.48 0.77
CA VAL A 87 -0.09 -3.40 0.39
C VAL A 87 -0.05 -3.57 -1.12
N SER A 88 -0.08 -4.81 -1.59
CA SER A 88 -0.07 -5.17 -3.01
C SER A 88 -0.96 -6.40 -3.20
N GLY A 89 -2.16 -6.20 -3.76
CA GLY A 89 -3.14 -7.27 -3.90
C GLY A 89 -3.45 -7.96 -2.56
N PRO A 90 -3.33 -9.29 -2.45
CA PRO A 90 -3.63 -10.03 -1.23
C PRO A 90 -2.50 -10.05 -0.19
N SER A 91 -1.49 -9.19 -0.33
CA SER A 91 -0.33 -9.19 0.57
C SER A 91 -0.09 -7.82 1.21
N ALA A 92 0.42 -7.85 2.43
CA ALA A 92 0.97 -6.69 3.13
C ALA A 92 2.40 -6.98 3.59
N THR A 93 3.31 -6.04 3.36
CA THR A 93 4.73 -6.13 3.77
C THR A 93 5.04 -5.02 4.76
N PHE A 94 5.60 -5.38 5.91
CA PHE A 94 6.12 -4.41 6.88
C PHE A 94 7.31 -5.01 7.64
N GLY A 95 8.33 -4.18 7.87
CA GLY A 95 9.67 -4.71 8.16
C GLY A 95 10.16 -5.57 6.99
N ASP A 96 10.74 -6.73 7.29
CA ASP A 96 11.25 -7.69 6.30
C ASP A 96 10.30 -8.88 6.08
N ILE A 97 9.04 -8.77 6.52
CA ILE A 97 8.08 -9.88 6.52
C ILE A 97 6.89 -9.52 5.62
N GLN A 98 6.56 -10.45 4.72
CA GLN A 98 5.34 -10.42 3.92
C GLN A 98 4.27 -11.29 4.58
N TYR A 99 3.06 -10.76 4.65
CA TYR A 99 1.89 -11.42 5.20
C TYR A 99 0.82 -11.55 4.13
N GLU A 100 0.11 -12.66 4.12
CA GLU A 100 -1.17 -12.80 3.43
C GLU A 100 -2.24 -12.05 4.22
N LEU A 101 -3.02 -11.23 3.51
CA LEU A 101 -4.19 -10.56 4.04
C LEU A 101 -5.40 -11.47 3.92
N VAL A 102 -6.09 -11.71 5.04
CA VAL A 102 -7.34 -12.47 5.06
C VAL A 102 -8.37 -11.67 5.85
N LEU A 103 -9.59 -11.58 5.34
CA LEU A 103 -10.69 -10.98 6.09
C LEU A 103 -10.94 -11.81 7.35
N GLU A 104 -10.79 -11.20 8.52
CA GLU A 104 -11.15 -11.83 9.78
C GLU A 104 -12.61 -11.54 10.13
N GLY A 105 -13.03 -10.29 9.97
CA GLY A 105 -14.41 -9.92 10.22
C GLY A 105 -14.70 -8.46 9.96
N VAL A 106 -15.83 -8.02 10.50
CA VAL A 106 -16.26 -6.63 10.51
C VAL A 106 -16.59 -6.21 11.93
N THR A 107 -16.36 -4.95 12.26
CA THR A 107 -16.80 -4.36 13.52
C THR A 107 -18.33 -4.30 13.57
N PRO A 108 -18.99 -4.82 14.63
CA PRO A 108 -20.46 -4.84 14.72
C PRO A 108 -21.12 -3.46 14.63
N GLU A 109 -20.43 -2.41 15.08
CA GLU A 109 -21.00 -1.07 15.27
C GLU A 109 -21.07 -0.25 13.98
N ASN A 110 -20.14 -0.50 13.03
CA ASN A 110 -20.02 0.31 11.82
C ASN A 110 -19.64 -0.50 10.57
N GLU A 111 -19.64 -1.83 10.69
CA GLU A 111 -19.32 -2.81 9.64
C GLU A 111 -18.01 -2.53 8.90
N LEU A 112 -16.99 -2.00 9.57
CA LEU A 112 -15.68 -1.77 8.97
C LEU A 112 -14.87 -3.06 9.01
N PRO A 113 -14.21 -3.44 7.90
CA PRO A 113 -13.45 -4.68 7.87
C PRO A 113 -12.14 -4.55 8.64
N TYR A 114 -11.73 -5.65 9.26
CA TYR A 114 -10.38 -5.84 9.78
C TYR A 114 -9.84 -7.18 9.28
N LEU A 115 -8.56 -7.18 8.95
CA LEU A 115 -7.89 -8.29 8.27
C LEU A 115 -6.90 -8.93 9.24
N LYS A 116 -6.83 -10.25 9.29
CA LYS A 116 -5.70 -10.93 9.92
C LYS A 116 -4.51 -10.97 8.97
N LEU A 117 -3.32 -11.07 9.55
CA LEU A 117 -2.06 -11.18 8.82
C LEU A 117 -1.46 -12.56 9.06
N ILE A 118 -1.39 -13.37 8.01
CA ILE A 118 -0.82 -14.73 8.05
C ILE A 118 0.60 -14.69 7.47
N GLY A 119 1.59 -15.04 8.29
CA GLY A 119 3.00 -15.14 7.89
C GLY A 119 3.50 -16.57 8.05
N GLU A 120 4.14 -17.13 7.02
CA GLU A 120 4.68 -18.51 7.06
C GLU A 120 3.62 -19.57 7.50
N GLY A 121 2.36 -19.36 7.12
CA GLY A 121 1.25 -20.25 7.49
C GLY A 121 0.77 -20.13 8.94
N LYS A 122 1.22 -19.11 9.68
CA LYS A 122 0.81 -18.84 11.06
C LYS A 122 0.17 -17.47 11.19
N ASP A 123 -0.82 -17.37 12.08
CA ASP A 123 -1.38 -16.10 12.48
C ASP A 123 -0.33 -15.27 13.23
N SER A 124 -0.13 -14.04 12.81
CA SER A 124 0.76 -13.08 13.48
C SER A 124 0.23 -12.58 14.83
N GLY A 125 -1.05 -12.83 15.14
CA GLY A 125 -1.75 -12.25 16.28
C GLY A 125 -2.02 -10.75 16.12
N LYS A 126 -1.85 -10.22 14.90
CA LYS A 126 -2.10 -8.82 14.56
C LYS A 126 -3.22 -8.71 13.53
N PHE A 127 -3.90 -7.58 13.60
CA PHE A 127 -4.96 -7.20 12.69
C PHE A 127 -4.61 -5.89 11.99
N LEU A 128 -5.05 -5.79 10.73
CA LEU A 128 -5.05 -4.58 9.95
C LEU A 128 -6.47 -4.04 9.86
N GLY A 129 -6.76 -2.98 10.58
CA GLY A 129 -8.05 -2.28 10.52
C GLY A 129 -8.12 -1.35 9.32
N VAL A 130 -9.26 -1.37 8.64
CA VAL A 130 -9.48 -0.62 7.39
C VAL A 130 -10.51 0.48 7.62
N TYR A 131 -10.06 1.73 7.56
CA TYR A 131 -10.85 2.91 7.90
C TYR A 131 -10.93 3.87 6.70
N PRO A 132 -11.97 3.76 5.86
CA PRO A 132 -12.17 4.70 4.77
C PRO A 132 -12.35 6.13 5.30
N GLN A 133 -12.12 7.11 4.44
CA GLN A 133 -12.38 8.52 4.72
C GLN A 133 -13.78 8.70 5.33
N GLY A 134 -13.84 9.44 6.43
CA GLY A 134 -15.06 9.77 7.18
C GLY A 134 -15.39 8.80 8.30
N SER A 135 -14.77 7.61 8.37
CA SER A 135 -15.05 6.65 9.44
C SER A 135 -14.34 7.01 10.75
N ALA A 136 -14.76 6.40 11.86
CA ALA A 136 -14.10 6.53 13.15
C ALA A 136 -13.19 5.32 13.42
N ILE A 137 -11.99 5.56 13.96
CA ILE A 137 -11.20 4.52 14.61
C ILE A 137 -11.68 4.41 16.07
N PRO A 138 -12.17 3.24 16.53
CA PRO A 138 -12.60 3.08 17.90
C PRO A 138 -11.46 3.28 18.90
N VAL A 139 -11.74 3.97 20.01
CA VAL A 139 -10.73 4.36 20.99
C VAL A 139 -11.03 3.76 22.36
N ARG A 140 -10.05 3.10 22.97
CA ARG A 140 -10.11 2.68 24.36
C ARG A 140 -9.90 3.87 25.29
N LEU A 141 -10.92 4.17 26.09
CA LEU A 141 -10.89 5.21 27.11
C LEU A 141 -10.18 4.71 28.38
N ALA A 142 -9.77 5.65 29.24
CA ALA A 142 -9.09 5.34 30.50
C ALA A 142 -9.90 4.44 31.46
N ASN A 143 -11.23 4.43 31.32
CA ASN A 143 -12.13 3.57 32.11
C ASN A 143 -12.40 2.20 31.44
N GLY A 144 -11.67 1.85 30.38
CA GLY A 144 -11.80 0.58 29.64
C GLY A 144 -12.95 0.54 28.63
N ARG A 145 -13.83 1.55 28.59
CA ARG A 145 -14.89 1.63 27.58
C ARG A 145 -14.31 1.93 26.20
N ILE A 146 -14.98 1.47 25.15
CA ILE A 146 -14.62 1.75 23.77
C ILE A 146 -15.53 2.85 23.22
N ASP A 147 -14.95 3.92 22.70
CA ASP A 147 -15.64 4.95 21.92
C ASP A 147 -15.67 4.55 20.45
N TYR A 148 -16.81 4.03 19.99
CA TYR A 148 -17.04 3.71 18.58
C TYR A 148 -17.52 4.91 17.74
N ALA A 149 -18.00 5.97 18.39
CA ALA A 149 -18.49 7.18 17.71
C ALA A 149 -17.33 8.04 17.19
N GLY A 150 -16.11 7.80 17.69
CA GLY A 150 -14.90 8.50 17.28
C GLY A 150 -14.83 9.92 17.82
N GLN A 151 -15.51 10.23 18.91
CA GLN A 151 -15.34 11.50 19.63
C GLN A 151 -13.87 11.69 20.04
N TYR A 152 -13.18 10.61 20.39
CA TYR A 152 -11.80 10.61 20.84
C TYR A 152 -10.80 10.10 19.80
N ASP A 153 -11.23 9.83 18.55
CA ASP A 153 -10.35 9.48 17.44
C ASP A 153 -9.45 10.69 17.09
N PRO A 154 -8.13 10.60 17.35
CA PRO A 154 -7.22 11.75 17.20
C PRO A 154 -6.68 11.90 15.76
N THR A 155 -7.20 11.13 14.80
CA THR A 155 -6.64 11.01 13.45
C THR A 155 -7.37 11.88 12.42
N ASP A 156 -6.76 12.05 11.25
CA ASP A 156 -7.36 12.80 10.16
C ASP A 156 -8.42 11.97 9.42
N LYS A 157 -9.68 12.13 9.84
CA LYS A 157 -10.85 11.48 9.22
C LYS A 157 -11.11 11.91 7.78
N LYS A 158 -10.43 12.95 7.26
CA LYS A 158 -10.55 13.34 5.85
C LYS A 158 -9.75 12.43 4.93
N LYS A 159 -9.00 11.46 5.48
CA LYS A 159 -8.18 10.52 4.73
C LYS A 159 -8.58 9.08 5.01
N ASP A 160 -8.32 8.25 4.02
CA ASP A 160 -8.24 6.81 4.20
C ASP A 160 -7.10 6.48 5.16
N ARG A 161 -7.37 5.55 6.08
CA ARG A 161 -6.48 5.14 7.15
C ARG A 161 -6.47 3.62 7.24
N ILE A 162 -5.31 3.07 7.55
CA ILE A 162 -5.17 1.71 8.06
C ILE A 162 -4.44 1.76 9.39
N ILE A 163 -4.65 0.76 10.24
CA ILE A 163 -4.00 0.69 11.54
C ILE A 163 -3.67 -0.76 11.87
N LEU A 164 -2.45 -0.99 12.34
CA LEU A 164 -2.02 -2.29 12.84
C LEU A 164 -2.27 -2.34 14.34
N PHE A 165 -3.01 -3.34 14.81
CA PHE A 165 -3.35 -3.50 16.22
C PHE A 165 -3.55 -4.98 16.58
N ASP A 166 -3.40 -5.30 17.85
CA ASP A 166 -3.76 -6.58 18.47
C ASP A 166 -5.06 -6.46 19.30
N ASP A 167 -5.38 -5.26 19.78
CA ASP A 167 -6.59 -4.94 20.52
C ASP A 167 -6.94 -3.43 20.37
N TYR A 168 -8.09 -2.99 20.90
CA TYR A 168 -8.48 -1.59 20.91
C TYR A 168 -7.44 -0.71 21.62
N LEU A 169 -7.01 0.35 20.92
CA LEU A 169 -5.90 1.19 21.31
C LEU A 169 -6.37 2.48 22.01
N SER A 170 -5.51 3.03 22.87
CA SER A 170 -5.70 4.39 23.38
C SER A 170 -5.51 5.41 22.27
N ALA A 171 -6.03 6.64 22.44
CA ALA A 171 -5.83 7.71 21.46
C ALA A 171 -4.33 7.96 21.16
N GLN A 172 -3.49 7.90 22.20
CA GLN A 172 -2.05 8.11 22.04
C GLN A 172 -1.39 6.99 21.22
N ASP A 173 -1.78 5.74 21.47
CA ASP A 173 -1.25 4.60 20.71
C ASP A 173 -1.73 4.61 19.26
N ILE A 174 -2.99 5.02 19.02
CA ILE A 174 -3.53 5.19 17.67
C ILE A 174 -2.67 6.15 16.86
N LEU A 175 -2.24 7.28 17.41
CA LEU A 175 -1.36 8.22 16.71
C LEU A 175 -0.03 7.58 16.29
N GLY A 176 0.45 6.57 17.03
CA GLY A 176 1.66 5.83 16.72
C GLY A 176 1.47 4.63 15.79
N GLN A 177 0.23 4.23 15.50
CA GLN A 177 -0.06 3.05 14.69
C GLN A 177 -0.83 3.37 13.40
N VAL A 178 -1.57 4.47 13.35
CA VAL A 178 -2.34 4.86 12.18
C VAL A 178 -1.42 5.21 11.02
N LEU A 179 -1.71 4.67 9.85
CA LEU A 179 -0.97 4.89 8.61
C LEU A 179 -1.89 5.54 7.56
N TYR A 180 -1.33 6.42 6.75
CA TYR A 180 -2.00 7.10 5.66
C TYR A 180 -1.33 6.75 4.34
N ARG A 181 -2.09 6.72 3.25
CA ARG A 181 -1.54 6.40 1.93
C ARG A 181 -0.67 7.53 1.40
N GLU A 182 0.56 7.21 1.02
CA GLU A 182 1.52 8.12 0.38
C GLU A 182 1.58 7.92 -1.13
N LEU A 183 1.60 6.67 -1.57
CA LEU A 183 1.67 6.29 -2.98
C LEU A 183 0.62 5.23 -3.28
N GLU A 184 0.03 5.33 -4.46
CA GLU A 184 -0.88 4.34 -5.02
C GLU A 184 -0.12 3.48 -6.01
N GLU A 185 -0.39 2.19 -5.98
CA GLU A 185 -0.01 1.31 -7.07
C GLU A 185 -0.99 1.59 -8.23
N ILE A 186 -0.44 1.98 -9.38
CA ILE A 186 -1.24 2.17 -10.60
C ILE A 186 -1.51 0.77 -11.14
N LEU A 187 -2.76 0.32 -11.04
CA LEU A 187 -3.25 -0.94 -11.58
C LEU A 187 -3.34 -0.90 -13.11
#